data_AF-A0A410G065-F1
#
_entry.id   AF-A0A410G065-F1
#
_cell.length_a   1.000
_cell.length_b   1.000
_cell.length_c   1.000
_cell.angle_alpha   90.00
_cell.angle_beta   90.00
_cell.angle_gamma   90.00
#
_symmetry.space_group_name_H-M   'P 1'
#
loop_
_entity.id
_entity.type
_entity.pdbx_description
1 polymer ?
#
loop_
_entity_poly.entity_id
_entity_poly.type
_entity_poly.pdbx_seq_one_letter_code
_entity_poly.pdbx_strand_id
1 'polypeptide(L)'
;MKKLIFLLLTIALVACSSDKKSEYDSVREQAKKDVIEKLELPEGTKFTDDSMEITTNPQDGEGPNVEYIVKITVKFQDQEGKEITKVHRMHYKKRADAEAAKDRFELESFE
;
A
#
# COMPACT_ATOMS: atom_id res chain seq x y z
N MET A 1 34.69 -25.23 -4.70
CA MET A 1 33.40 -25.53 -4.02
C MET A 1 33.01 -24.53 -2.94
N LYS A 2 33.93 -23.92 -2.15
CA LYS A 2 33.59 -22.91 -1.12
C LYS A 2 33.00 -21.58 -1.64
N LYS A 3 33.16 -21.26 -2.92
CA LYS A 3 32.67 -19.99 -3.53
C LYS A 3 31.21 -20.03 -4.00
N LEU A 4 30.63 -21.22 -4.21
CA LEU A 4 29.23 -21.36 -4.64
C LEU A 4 28.24 -21.15 -3.49
N ILE A 5 28.64 -21.49 -2.26
CA ILE A 5 27.81 -21.31 -1.05
C ILE A 5 27.58 -19.81 -0.77
N PHE A 6 28.57 -18.97 -1.05
CA PHE A 6 28.45 -17.52 -0.87
C PHE A 6 27.46 -16.88 -1.86
N LEU A 7 27.34 -17.42 -3.07
CA LEU A 7 26.44 -16.90 -4.10
C LEU A 7 24.96 -17.23 -3.80
N LEU A 8 24.68 -18.39 -3.22
CA LEU A 8 23.32 -18.79 -2.83
C LEU A 8 22.78 -17.93 -1.68
N LEU A 9 23.64 -17.52 -0.75
CA LEU A 9 23.23 -16.72 0.40
C LEU A 9 22.81 -15.29 0.00
N THR A 10 23.47 -14.70 -1.00
CA THR A 10 23.13 -13.35 -1.48
C THR A 10 21.83 -13.33 -2.28
N ILE A 11 21.48 -14.42 -2.97
CA ILE A 11 20.23 -14.53 -3.74
C ILE A 11 19.02 -14.63 -2.80
N ALA A 12 19.15 -15.35 -1.68
CA ALA A 12 18.07 -15.53 -0.72
C ALA A 12 17.63 -14.22 -0.03
N LEU A 13 18.58 -13.32 0.24
CA LEU A 13 18.29 -12.02 0.88
C LEU A 13 17.57 -11.04 -0.06
N VAL A 14 17.81 -11.11 -1.37
CA VAL A 14 17.18 -10.22 -2.37
C VAL A 14 15.72 -10.63 -2.67
N ALA A 15 15.40 -11.92 -2.52
CA ALA A 15 14.04 -12.43 -2.75
C ALA A 15 13.03 -11.80 -1.76
N CYS A 16 13.36 -11.77 -0.46
CA CYS A 16 12.45 -11.24 0.56
C CYS A 16 12.15 -9.73 0.42
N SER A 17 13.08 -8.95 -0.13
CA SER A 17 12.86 -7.51 -0.37
C SER A 17 12.00 -7.25 -1.60
N SER A 18 12.02 -8.15 -2.58
CA SER A 18 11.28 -7.98 -3.84
C SER A 18 9.78 -8.22 -3.63
N ASP A 19 9.44 -9.19 -2.80
CA ASP A 19 8.05 -9.52 -2.47
C ASP A 19 7.36 -8.36 -1.74
N LYS A 20 8.00 -7.79 -0.71
CA LYS A 20 7.47 -6.63 0.03
C LYS A 20 7.22 -5.43 -0.86
N LYS A 21 8.13 -5.13 -1.79
CA LYS A 21 7.96 -4.04 -2.75
C LYS A 21 6.72 -4.25 -3.62
N SER A 22 6.55 -5.45 -4.15
CA SER A 22 5.39 -5.79 -4.99
C SER A 22 4.04 -5.67 -4.25
N GLU A 23 4.04 -5.98 -2.95
CA GLU A 23 2.85 -5.88 -2.11
C GLU A 23 2.52 -4.42 -1.80
N TYR A 24 3.52 -3.60 -1.50
CA TYR A 24 3.33 -2.17 -1.26
C TYR A 24 2.78 -1.47 -2.51
N ASP A 25 3.29 -1.81 -3.70
CA ASP A 25 2.77 -1.30 -4.96
C ASP A 25 1.31 -1.74 -5.20
N SER A 26 0.97 -2.99 -4.87
CA SER A 26 -0.39 -3.50 -5.01
C SER A 26 -1.38 -2.81 -4.06
N VAL A 27 -1.00 -2.65 -2.78
CA VAL A 27 -1.79 -1.90 -1.78
C VAL A 27 -1.94 -0.44 -2.19
N ARG A 28 -0.89 0.17 -2.75
CA ARG A 28 -0.93 1.55 -3.27
C ARG A 28 -2.00 1.71 -4.35
N GLU A 29 -2.00 0.82 -5.35
CA GLU A 29 -2.97 0.88 -6.44
C GLU A 29 -4.40 0.59 -5.99
N GLN A 30 -4.58 -0.31 -5.01
CA GLN A 30 -5.90 -0.53 -4.41
C GLN A 30 -6.39 0.71 -3.65
N ALA A 31 -5.55 1.29 -2.80
CA ALA A 31 -5.89 2.49 -2.03
C ALA A 31 -6.21 3.70 -2.90
N LYS A 32 -5.56 3.88 -4.05
CA LYS A 32 -5.93 4.92 -5.03
C LYS A 32 -7.33 4.74 -5.58
N LYS A 33 -7.77 3.50 -5.84
CA LYS A 33 -9.13 3.24 -6.34
C LYS A 33 -10.15 3.47 -5.23
N ASP A 34 -9.89 2.90 -4.07
CA ASP A 34 -10.79 2.98 -2.92
C ASP A 34 -10.95 4.43 -2.44
N VAL A 35 -9.90 5.25 -2.42
CA VAL A 35 -10.01 6.67 -2.02
C VAL A 35 -10.82 7.49 -3.03
N ILE A 36 -10.69 7.21 -4.34
CA ILE A 36 -11.49 7.86 -5.37
C ILE A 36 -12.96 7.55 -5.12
N GLU A 37 -13.28 6.29 -4.87
CA GLU A 37 -14.66 5.84 -4.61
C GLU A 37 -15.20 6.43 -3.30
N LYS A 38 -14.47 6.29 -2.18
CA LYS A 38 -14.92 6.70 -0.84
C LYS A 38 -15.11 8.20 -0.68
N LEU A 39 -14.30 9.00 -1.38
CA LEU A 39 -14.38 10.46 -1.33
C LEU A 39 -15.08 11.06 -2.56
N GLU A 40 -15.62 10.22 -3.45
CA GLU A 40 -16.27 10.63 -4.70
C GLU A 40 -15.39 11.59 -5.53
N LEU A 41 -14.08 11.31 -5.58
CA LEU A 41 -13.14 12.15 -6.31
C LEU A 41 -13.39 12.04 -7.82
N PRO A 42 -13.14 13.11 -8.59
CA PRO A 42 -13.28 13.06 -10.04
C PRO A 42 -12.44 11.96 -10.67
N GLU A 43 -12.98 11.30 -11.71
CA GLU A 43 -12.20 10.41 -12.54
C GLU A 43 -10.97 11.13 -13.11
N GLY A 44 -9.81 10.47 -13.09
CA GLY A 44 -8.55 11.07 -13.52
C GLY A 44 -7.83 11.89 -12.44
N THR A 45 -8.30 11.85 -11.19
CA THR A 45 -7.53 12.35 -10.03
C THR A 45 -6.12 11.77 -10.04
N LYS A 46 -5.12 12.65 -9.96
CA LYS A 46 -3.70 12.27 -9.99
C LYS A 46 -3.15 12.17 -8.58
N PHE A 47 -2.47 11.07 -8.29
CA PHE A 47 -1.73 10.87 -7.04
C PHE A 47 -0.23 10.99 -7.32
N THR A 48 0.45 11.80 -6.52
CA THR A 48 1.92 11.87 -6.53
C THR A 48 2.49 10.84 -5.56
N ASP A 49 3.77 10.49 -5.69
CA ASP A 49 4.37 9.53 -4.76
C ASP A 49 4.39 10.04 -3.31
N ASP A 50 4.51 11.37 -3.13
CA ASP A 50 4.48 12.03 -1.82
C ASP A 50 3.07 12.10 -1.21
N SER A 51 2.02 11.81 -1.98
CA SER A 51 0.65 11.83 -1.48
C SER A 51 0.31 10.61 -0.62
N MET A 52 1.14 9.56 -0.64
CA MET A 52 0.85 8.28 0.03
C MET A 52 2.04 7.73 0.79
N GLU A 53 1.81 7.42 2.06
CA GLU A 53 2.73 6.73 2.95
C GLU A 53 2.13 5.36 3.29
N ILE A 54 2.88 4.28 3.04
CA ILE A 54 2.44 2.90 3.35
C ILE A 54 3.37 2.36 4.41
N THR A 55 2.78 1.91 5.50
CA THR A 55 3.48 1.26 6.61
C THR A 55 2.78 -0.06 6.91
N THR A 56 3.47 -0.96 7.60
CA THR A 56 2.86 -2.17 8.16
C THR A 56 2.85 -2.06 9.67
N ASN A 57 1.88 -2.69 10.34
CA ASN A 57 1.89 -2.76 11.79
C ASN A 57 3.17 -3.49 12.25
N PRO A 58 4.04 -2.86 13.08
CA PRO A 58 5.32 -3.46 13.46
C PRO A 58 5.17 -4.72 14.32
N GLN A 59 3.98 -4.97 14.88
CA GLN A 59 3.68 -6.19 15.62
C GLN A 59 3.35 -7.38 14.70
N ASP A 60 3.03 -7.11 13.43
CA ASP A 60 2.76 -8.15 12.46
C ASP A 60 4.07 -8.71 11.90
N GLY A 61 4.27 -10.01 12.08
CA GLY A 61 5.35 -10.74 11.41
C GLY A 61 5.12 -10.85 9.90
N GLU A 62 6.09 -11.38 9.17
CA GLU A 62 5.88 -11.72 7.75
C GLU A 62 4.83 -12.85 7.63
N GLY A 63 3.78 -12.66 6.82
CA GLY A 63 2.77 -13.70 6.66
C GLY A 63 1.42 -13.25 6.11
N PRO A 64 0.40 -14.12 6.22
CA PRO A 64 -0.94 -13.89 5.68
C PRO A 64 -1.82 -12.94 6.51
N ASN A 65 -1.33 -12.40 7.63
CA ASN A 65 -2.10 -11.54 8.53
C ASN A 65 -1.46 -10.16 8.71
N VAL A 66 -0.67 -9.71 7.74
CA VAL A 66 -0.06 -8.38 7.78
C VAL A 66 -1.12 -7.32 7.53
N GLU A 67 -1.23 -6.39 8.46
CA GLU A 67 -1.96 -5.14 8.34
C GLU A 67 -1.07 -4.10 7.64
N TYR A 68 -1.59 -3.52 6.56
CA TYR A 68 -1.00 -2.40 5.84
C TYR A 68 -1.80 -1.15 6.14
N ILE A 69 -1.13 -0.14 6.69
CA ILE A 69 -1.70 1.15 7.03
C ILE A 69 -1.27 2.13 5.93
N VAL A 70 -2.24 2.59 5.14
CA VAL A 70 -2.03 3.58 4.09
C VAL A 70 -2.51 4.93 4.59
N LYS A 71 -1.61 5.89 4.62
CA LYS A 71 -1.93 7.28 4.91
C LYS A 71 -1.88 8.07 3.61
N ILE A 72 -3.02 8.64 3.22
CA ILE A 72 -3.17 9.38 1.98
C ILE A 72 -3.47 10.84 2.26
N THR A 73 -2.74 11.73 1.60
CA THR A 73 -2.90 13.18 1.69
C THR A 73 -3.61 13.67 0.44
N VAL A 74 -4.83 14.18 0.62
CA VAL A 74 -5.66 14.75 -0.46
C VAL A 74 -5.63 16.26 -0.34
N LYS A 75 -5.23 16.92 -1.42
CA LYS A 75 -5.25 18.38 -1.55
C LYS A 75 -6.32 18.80 -2.53
N PHE A 76 -7.13 19.77 -2.15
CA PHE A 76 -8.17 20.35 -3.00
C PHE A 76 -8.35 21.84 -2.69
N GLN A 77 -9.06 22.55 -3.57
CA GLN A 77 -9.45 23.94 -3.33
C GLN A 77 -10.93 24.01 -2.98
N ASP A 78 -11.27 24.89 -2.04
CA ASP A 78 -12.68 25.24 -1.78
C ASP A 78 -13.21 26.27 -2.78
N GLN A 79 -14.47 26.67 -2.58
CA GLN A 79 -15.15 27.65 -3.44
C GLN A 79 -14.49 29.04 -3.42
N GLU A 80 -13.68 29.34 -2.40
CA GLU A 80 -12.94 30.61 -2.27
C GLU A 80 -11.53 30.52 -2.87
N GLY A 81 -11.15 29.36 -3.43
CA GLY A 81 -9.84 29.11 -4.01
C GLY A 81 -8.75 28.83 -2.97
N LYS A 82 -9.13 28.60 -1.70
CA LYS A 82 -8.18 28.28 -0.64
C LYS A 82 -7.81 26.80 -0.69
N GLU A 83 -6.50 26.50 -0.61
CA GLU A 83 -6.01 25.13 -0.51
C GLU A 83 -6.41 24.51 0.84
N ILE A 84 -7.06 23.37 0.78
CA ILE A 84 -7.39 22.51 1.90
C ILE A 84 -6.62 21.20 1.72
N THR A 85 -5.92 20.79 2.78
CA THR A 85 -5.24 19.50 2.86
C THR A 85 -5.95 18.62 3.88
N LYS A 86 -6.35 17.42 3.46
CA LYS A 86 -6.91 16.37 4.34
C LYS A 86 -6.01 15.15 4.30
N VAL A 87 -5.90 14.47 5.43
CA VAL A 87 -5.16 13.22 5.56
C VAL A 87 -6.14 12.14 5.97
N HIS A 88 -6.19 11.06 5.19
CA HIS A 88 -7.01 9.89 5.47
C HIS A 88 -6.13 8.69 5.78
N ARG A 89 -6.65 7.79 6.61
CA ARG A 89 -6.01 6.52 6.94
C ARG A 89 -6.88 5.37 6.49
N MET A 90 -6.24 4.39 5.86
CA MET A 90 -6.89 3.21 5.31
C MET A 90 -6.14 1.99 5.83
N HIS A 91 -6.88 1.08 6.47
CA HIS A 91 -6.30 -0.13 7.04
C HIS A 91 -6.67 -1.31 6.14
N TYR A 92 -5.65 -1.98 5.63
CA TYR A 92 -5.79 -3.13 4.75
C TYR A 92 -5.27 -4.38 5.41
N LYS A 93 -6.06 -5.45 5.36
CA LYS A 93 -5.62 -6.77 5.75
C LYS A 93 -5.30 -7.61 4.53
N LYS A 94 -4.13 -8.26 4.55
CA LYS A 94 -3.80 -9.26 3.54
C LYS A 94 -4.69 -10.49 3.71
N ARG A 95 -5.27 -10.96 2.61
CA ARG A 95 -6.02 -12.21 2.57
C ARG A 95 -5.12 -13.38 2.22
N ALA A 96 -5.17 -14.43 3.03
CA ALA A 96 -4.37 -15.64 2.86
C ALA A 96 -4.83 -16.51 1.68
N ASP A 97 -6.12 -16.43 1.38
CA ASP A 97 -6.89 -17.29 0.47
C ASP A 97 -7.22 -16.62 -0.87
N ALA A 98 -6.67 -15.43 -1.13
CA ALA A 98 -6.93 -14.71 -2.36
C ALA A 98 -6.33 -15.43 -3.59
N GLU A 99 -7.20 -15.87 -4.49
CA GLU A 99 -6.79 -16.51 -5.76
C GLU A 99 -6.27 -15.50 -6.79
N ALA A 100 -6.74 -14.24 -6.73
CA ALA A 100 -6.37 -13.18 -7.64
C ALA A 100 -5.72 -11.99 -6.91
N ALA A 101 -4.77 -11.33 -7.58
CA ALA A 101 -4.01 -10.22 -7.01
C ALA A 101 -4.89 -9.06 -6.51
N LYS A 102 -5.98 -8.77 -7.21
CA LYS A 102 -6.94 -7.72 -6.85
C LYS A 102 -7.71 -8.00 -5.55
N ASP A 103 -7.80 -9.26 -5.14
CA ASP A 103 -8.56 -9.69 -3.97
C ASP A 103 -7.62 -9.96 -2.77
N ARG A 104 -6.31 -9.70 -2.92
CA ARG A 104 -5.28 -9.96 -1.90
C ARG A 104 -5.34 -9.03 -0.70
N PHE A 105 -5.99 -7.88 -0.83
CA PHE A 105 -6.08 -6.89 0.23
C PHE A 105 -7.53 -6.49 0.44
N GLU A 106 -7.98 -6.56 1.69
CA GLU A 106 -9.30 -6.16 2.11
C GLU A 106 -9.21 -4.88 2.93
N LEU A 107 -9.99 -3.88 2.56
CA LEU A 107 -10.12 -2.64 3.32
C LEU A 107 -10.96 -2.89 4.58
N GLU A 108 -10.34 -2.82 5.75
CA GLU A 108 -11.00 -3.00 7.04
C GLU A 108 -11.56 -1.67 7.58
N SER A 109 -10.85 -0.55 7.39
CA SER A 109 -11.32 0.76 7.82
C SER A 109 -10.84 1.91 6.93
N PHE A 110 -11.63 2.98 6.91
CA PHE A 110 -11.35 4.25 6.25
C PHE A 110 -11.71 5.40 7.19
N GLU A 111 -10.71 6.23 7.53
CA GLU A 111 -10.81 7.35 8.47
C GLU A 111 -10.35 8.67 7.83
#